data_AF-A0A9X0C3Y1-F1
#
_entry.id   AF-A0A9X0C3Y1-F1
#
_cell.length_a   1.000
_cell.length_b   1.000
_cell.length_c   1.000
_cell.angle_alpha   90.00
_cell.angle_beta   90.00
_cell.angle_gamma   90.00
#
_symmetry.space_group_name_H-M   'P 1'
#
loop_
_entity.id
_entity.type
_entity.pdbx_description
1 polymer ?
#
loop_
_entity_poly.entity_id
_entity_poly.type
_entity_poly.pdbx_seq_one_letter_code
_entity_poly.pdbx_strand_id
1 'polypeptide(L)'
;MSGQSSVGNRGVYEAGDQRNVPVSELQERARYAESMPHSHKNLDSKDGRSIANKLASQENKPDSSTHNDEYNAEAELSKQDPTKPAKSHGNAPSKGAKIDAELQADDEQRLREKGIKH
;
A
#
# COMPACT_ATOMS: atom_id res chain seq x y z
N MET A 1 -25.12 -51.09 -17.09
CA MET A 1 -26.45 -50.84 -16.49
C MET A 1 -26.30 -49.63 -15.58
N SER A 2 -26.87 -48.49 -15.99
CA SER A 2 -26.79 -47.20 -15.29
C SER A 2 -27.65 -47.22 -14.02
N GLY A 3 -27.06 -46.92 -12.87
CA GLY A 3 -27.76 -46.90 -11.58
C GLY A 3 -28.79 -45.78 -11.51
N GLN A 4 -30.06 -46.14 -11.65
CA GLN A 4 -31.20 -45.26 -11.35
C GLN A 4 -31.41 -45.20 -9.83
N SER A 5 -30.85 -44.17 -9.19
CA SER A 5 -31.28 -43.74 -7.85
C SER A 5 -32.66 -43.10 -7.91
N SER A 6 -33.44 -43.19 -6.81
CA SER A 6 -34.80 -42.63 -6.71
C SER A 6 -34.90 -41.13 -6.97
N VAL A 7 -33.77 -40.42 -6.89
CA VAL A 7 -33.65 -38.99 -7.12
C VAL A 7 -33.14 -38.63 -8.52
N GLY A 8 -32.99 -39.57 -9.45
CA GLY A 8 -32.53 -39.25 -10.81
C GLY A 8 -31.01 -39.04 -10.94
N ASN A 9 -30.59 -38.39 -12.02
CA ASN A 9 -29.19 -38.32 -12.45
C ASN A 9 -28.38 -37.35 -11.56
N ARG A 10 -27.26 -37.80 -10.98
CA ARG A 10 -26.52 -37.06 -9.93
C ARG A 10 -26.05 -35.66 -10.35
N GLY A 11 -25.79 -35.46 -11.64
CA GLY A 11 -25.38 -34.17 -12.20
C GLY A 11 -26.43 -33.06 -12.09
N VAL A 12 -27.69 -33.37 -11.75
CA VAL A 12 -28.76 -32.37 -11.56
C VAL A 12 -28.72 -31.74 -10.16
N TYR A 13 -28.14 -32.43 -9.16
CA TYR A 13 -28.15 -32.01 -7.75
C TYR A 13 -26.78 -31.57 -7.22
N GLU A 14 -25.69 -31.90 -7.93
CA GLU A 14 -24.36 -31.38 -7.63
C GLU A 14 -24.27 -29.90 -8.01
N ALA A 15 -24.76 -29.02 -7.12
CA ALA A 15 -24.49 -27.59 -7.19
C ALA A 15 -22.98 -27.34 -7.09
N GLY A 16 -22.49 -26.24 -7.65
CA GLY A 16 -21.05 -25.94 -7.75
C GLY A 16 -20.25 -26.02 -6.43
N ASP A 17 -20.91 -25.82 -5.29
CA ASP A 17 -20.33 -25.90 -3.94
C ASP A 17 -20.12 -27.36 -3.44
N GLN A 18 -20.76 -28.35 -4.06
CA GLN A 18 -20.59 -29.78 -3.72
C GLN A 18 -19.50 -30.47 -4.54
N ARG A 19 -18.93 -29.79 -5.54
CA ARG A 19 -17.86 -30.34 -6.37
C ARG A 19 -16.50 -29.91 -5.83
N ASN A 20 -15.64 -30.89 -5.52
CA ASN A 20 -14.23 -30.61 -5.27
C ASN A 20 -13.61 -30.04 -6.54
N VAL A 21 -13.17 -28.79 -6.47
CA VAL A 21 -12.43 -28.13 -7.56
C VAL A 21 -11.08 -28.81 -7.79
N PRO A 22 -10.62 -28.90 -9.06
CA PRO A 22 -9.33 -29.50 -9.36
C PRO A 22 -8.19 -28.71 -8.71
N VAL A 23 -7.12 -29.42 -8.32
CA VAL A 23 -5.95 -28.83 -7.62
C VAL A 23 -5.31 -27.70 -8.42
N SER A 24 -5.35 -27.77 -9.75
CA SER A 24 -4.87 -26.70 -10.65
C SER A 24 -5.62 -25.38 -10.43
N GLU A 25 -6.94 -25.42 -10.31
CA GLU A 25 -7.78 -24.24 -10.09
C GLU A 25 -7.64 -23.70 -8.65
N LEU A 26 -7.34 -24.56 -7.68
CA LEU A 26 -7.01 -24.18 -6.30
C LEU A 26 -5.69 -23.41 -6.16
N GLN A 27 -4.79 -23.56 -7.13
CA GLN A 27 -3.49 -22.91 -7.19
C GLN A 27 -3.58 -21.54 -7.86
N GLU A 28 -4.48 -21.39 -8.84
CA GLU A 28 -4.77 -20.11 -9.51
C GLU A 28 -5.55 -19.14 -8.63
N ARG A 29 -6.36 -19.64 -7.68
CA ARG A 29 -7.08 -18.78 -6.73
C ARG A 29 -6.10 -18.14 -5.75
N ALA A 30 -5.99 -16.81 -5.80
CA ALA A 30 -5.26 -15.98 -4.85
C ALA A 30 -5.91 -16.00 -3.45
N ARG A 31 -5.93 -17.15 -2.77
CA ARG A 31 -6.50 -17.35 -1.43
C ARG A 31 -5.90 -16.44 -0.36
N TYR A 32 -4.73 -15.85 -0.62
CA TYR A 32 -4.13 -14.83 0.24
C TYR A 32 -4.89 -13.49 0.21
N ALA A 33 -5.72 -13.24 -0.80
CA ALA A 33 -6.55 -12.03 -0.94
C ALA A 33 -7.91 -12.14 -0.23
N GLU A 34 -8.36 -13.36 0.08
CA GLU A 34 -9.60 -13.63 0.78
C GLU A 34 -9.35 -13.58 2.30
N SER A 35 -9.30 -12.36 2.86
CA SER A 35 -9.16 -12.14 4.30
C SER A 35 -10.52 -11.90 4.97
N MET A 36 -10.57 -12.08 6.29
CA MET A 36 -11.75 -11.74 7.08
C MET A 36 -12.08 -10.25 6.92
N PRO A 37 -13.38 -9.88 6.84
CA PRO A 37 -13.77 -8.47 6.85
C PRO A 37 -13.19 -7.79 8.10
N HIS A 38 -12.69 -6.55 7.94
CA HIS A 38 -11.93 -5.78 8.95
C HIS A 38 -10.47 -6.19 9.19
N SER A 39 -9.93 -7.22 8.54
CA SER A 39 -8.51 -7.56 8.65
C SER A 39 -7.66 -6.75 7.68
N HIS A 40 -7.36 -5.50 8.05
CA HIS A 40 -6.54 -4.58 7.23
C HIS A 40 -5.06 -4.56 7.60
N LYS A 41 -4.66 -5.21 8.70
CA LYS A 41 -3.29 -5.20 9.20
C LYS A 41 -2.72 -6.61 9.27
N ASN A 42 -1.53 -6.82 8.70
CA ASN A 42 -0.81 -8.10 8.77
C ASN A 42 -0.48 -8.53 10.21
N LEU A 43 -0.31 -7.56 11.11
CA LEU A 43 0.00 -7.74 12.53
C LEU A 43 -1.25 -7.72 13.43
N ASP A 44 -2.46 -7.70 12.87
CA ASP A 44 -3.68 -7.78 13.66
C ASP A 44 -3.79 -9.16 14.32
N SER A 45 -3.98 -9.19 15.63
CA SER A 45 -4.19 -10.43 16.39
C SER A 45 -5.53 -11.09 16.07
N LYS A 46 -6.48 -10.33 15.51
CA LYS A 46 -7.77 -10.82 15.03
C LYS A 46 -7.74 -11.30 13.57
N ASP A 47 -6.58 -11.24 12.91
CA ASP A 47 -6.40 -11.74 11.55
C ASP A 47 -6.31 -13.27 11.55
N GLY A 48 -7.35 -13.91 11.03
CA GLY A 48 -7.44 -15.37 10.87
C GLY A 48 -6.64 -15.94 9.68
N ARG A 49 -5.90 -15.13 8.92
CA ARG A 49 -5.04 -15.63 7.84
C ARG A 49 -3.93 -16.54 8.38
N SER A 50 -3.66 -17.64 7.68
CA SER A 50 -2.52 -18.50 7.98
C SER A 50 -1.18 -17.78 7.77
N ILE A 51 -0.12 -18.24 8.44
CA ILE A 51 1.23 -17.68 8.31
C ILE A 51 1.68 -17.71 6.83
N ALA A 52 1.39 -18.79 6.10
CA ALA A 52 1.71 -18.92 4.68
C ALA A 52 1.01 -17.83 3.84
N ASN A 53 -0.27 -17.53 4.10
CA ASN A 53 -1.00 -16.49 3.39
C ASN A 53 -0.47 -15.08 3.73
N LYS A 54 -0.03 -14.85 4.97
CA LYS A 54 0.58 -13.59 5.40
C LYS A 54 1.93 -13.35 4.73
N LEU A 55 2.73 -14.40 4.55
CA LEU A 55 4.02 -14.34 3.85
C LEU A 55 3.82 -14.11 2.35
N ALA A 56 2.97 -14.90 1.70
CA ALA A 56 2.65 -14.72 0.28
C ALA A 56 2.07 -13.31 -0.01
N SER A 57 1.23 -12.77 0.88
CA SER A 57 0.73 -11.39 0.73
C SER A 57 1.82 -10.32 0.87
N GLN A 58 2.88 -10.58 1.64
CA GLN A 58 4.02 -9.66 1.79
C GLN A 58 4.97 -9.74 0.60
N GLU A 59 5.25 -10.95 0.10
CA GLU A 59 6.08 -11.16 -1.10
C GLU A 59 5.50 -10.49 -2.34
N ASN A 60 4.16 -10.41 -2.46
CA ASN A 60 3.49 -9.74 -3.57
C ASN A 60 3.27 -8.23 -3.35
N LYS A 61 3.59 -7.69 -2.17
CA LYS A 61 3.55 -6.24 -1.96
C LYS A 61 4.81 -5.63 -2.56
N PRO A 62 4.71 -4.48 -3.24
CA PRO A 62 5.90 -3.74 -3.61
C PRO A 62 6.65 -3.45 -2.31
N ASP A 63 7.93 -3.79 -2.27
CA ASP A 63 8.79 -3.53 -1.13
C ASP A 63 8.66 -2.05 -0.79
N SER A 64 8.23 -1.70 0.42
CA SER A 64 8.18 -0.27 0.80
C SER A 64 9.59 0.34 0.91
N SER A 65 10.63 -0.50 0.84
CA SER A 65 12.03 -0.08 0.64
C SER A 65 12.32 0.38 -0.78
N THR A 66 11.43 0.17 -1.74
CA THR A 66 11.52 0.71 -3.11
C THR A 66 10.90 2.12 -3.21
N HIS A 67 10.59 2.78 -2.08
CA HIS A 67 10.26 4.22 -2.07
C HIS A 67 11.48 5.14 -2.27
N ASN A 68 12.64 4.58 -2.62
CA ASN A 68 13.91 5.31 -2.63
C ASN A 68 14.26 5.95 -3.99
N ASP A 69 13.61 5.59 -5.10
CA ASP A 69 13.98 6.12 -6.44
C ASP A 69 12.80 6.65 -7.27
N GLU A 70 11.57 6.55 -6.76
CA GLU A 70 10.41 7.17 -7.38
C GLU A 70 10.36 8.63 -6.94
N TYR A 71 10.47 9.54 -7.91
CA TYR A 71 10.32 10.99 -7.81
C TYR A 71 9.32 11.42 -6.72
N ASN A 72 9.82 11.66 -5.50
CA ASN A 72 9.00 12.06 -4.37
C ASN A 72 8.72 13.57 -4.51
N ALA A 73 7.58 13.92 -5.10
CA ALA A 73 7.17 15.32 -5.29
C ALA A 73 7.21 16.13 -3.96
N GLU A 74 6.92 15.49 -2.84
CA GLU A 74 7.03 16.11 -1.51
C GLU A 74 8.49 16.41 -1.12
N ALA A 75 9.43 15.53 -1.47
CA ALA A 75 10.84 15.73 -1.20
C ALA A 75 11.40 16.90 -2.04
N GLU A 76 10.93 17.08 -3.26
CA GLU A 76 11.28 18.23 -4.09
C GLU A 76 10.70 19.54 -3.56
N LEU A 77 9.44 19.52 -3.10
CA LEU A 77 8.82 20.68 -2.46
C LEU A 77 9.59 21.10 -1.20
N SER A 78 10.08 20.12 -0.43
CA SER A 78 10.93 20.36 0.75
C SER A 78 12.27 21.01 0.40
N LYS A 79 12.89 20.64 -0.73
CA LYS A 79 14.14 21.26 -1.21
C LYS A 79 13.97 22.75 -1.54
N GLN A 80 12.78 23.14 -2.02
CA GLN A 80 12.48 24.52 -2.42
C GLN A 80 12.03 25.38 -1.23
N ASP A 81 11.22 24.84 -0.34
CA ASP A 81 10.81 25.54 0.88
C ASP A 81 10.56 24.51 1.98
N PRO A 82 11.34 24.56 3.08
CA PRO A 82 11.24 23.59 4.16
C PRO A 82 9.88 23.62 4.88
N THR A 83 9.08 24.68 4.72
CA THR A 83 7.75 24.84 5.34
C THR A 83 6.59 24.34 4.48
N LYS A 84 6.80 24.15 3.16
CA LYS A 84 5.72 23.74 2.22
C LYS A 84 5.10 22.38 2.54
N PRO A 85 5.87 21.32 2.85
CA PRO A 85 5.28 20.02 3.16
C PRO A 85 4.34 20.08 4.37
N ALA A 86 4.72 20.81 5.42
CA ALA A 86 3.87 20.96 6.59
C ALA A 86 2.57 21.71 6.25
N LYS A 87 2.69 22.81 5.49
CA LYS A 87 1.53 23.62 5.06
C LYS A 87 0.59 22.87 4.12
N SER A 88 1.11 22.07 3.19
CA SER A 88 0.29 21.27 2.26
C SER A 88 -0.56 20.24 2.98
N HIS A 89 -0.04 19.70 4.08
CA HIS A 89 -0.75 18.77 4.97
C HIS A 89 -1.60 19.46 6.04
N GLY A 90 -1.70 20.79 6.04
CA GLY A 90 -2.48 21.56 7.03
C GLY A 90 -1.85 21.60 8.43
N ASN A 91 -0.59 21.22 8.56
CA ASN A 91 0.15 21.16 9.81
C ASN A 91 0.98 22.42 10.06
N ALA A 92 1.26 22.69 11.33
CA ALA A 92 2.21 23.74 11.69
C ALA A 92 3.65 23.30 11.33
N PRO A 93 4.44 24.12 10.62
CA PRO A 93 5.83 23.80 10.33
C PRO A 93 6.66 23.72 11.62
N SER A 94 7.66 22.84 11.62
CA SER A 94 8.57 22.64 12.74
C SER A 94 9.39 23.90 13.01
N LYS A 95 9.95 24.02 14.22
CA LYS A 95 10.84 25.15 14.56
C LYS A 95 12.06 25.22 13.62
N GLY A 96 12.64 24.07 13.28
CA GLY A 96 13.77 24.00 12.34
C GLY A 96 13.38 24.50 10.94
N ALA A 97 12.25 24.03 10.40
CA ALA A 97 11.79 24.46 9.08
C ALA A 97 11.50 25.96 9.01
N LYS A 98 11.08 26.59 10.11
CA LYS A 98 10.91 28.05 10.17
C LYS A 98 12.25 28.78 10.12
N ILE A 99 13.23 28.32 10.90
CA ILE A 99 14.58 28.90 10.93
C ILE A 99 15.26 28.74 9.57
N ASP A 100 15.15 27.57 8.93
CA ASP A 100 15.72 27.33 7.61
C ASP A 100 15.11 28.26 6.55
N ALA A 101 13.80 28.52 6.62
CA ALA A 101 13.13 29.46 5.70
C ALA A 101 13.54 30.92 5.95
N GLU A 102 13.72 31.32 7.21
CA GLU A 102 14.24 32.65 7.58
C GLU A 102 15.67 32.84 7.07
N LEU A 103 16.54 31.85 7.26
CA LEU A 103 17.93 31.89 6.81
C LEU A 103 18.04 31.96 5.28
N GLN A 104 17.21 31.20 4.55
CA GLN A 104 17.11 31.30 3.09
C GLN A 104 16.70 32.71 2.64
N ALA A 105 15.70 33.31 3.30
CA ALA A 105 15.24 34.66 2.96
C ALA A 105 16.31 35.73 3.22
N ASP A 106 17.03 35.62 4.33
CA ASP A 106 18.13 36.53 4.69
C ASP A 106 19.31 36.42 3.71
N ASP A 107 19.65 35.20 3.29
CA ASP A 107 20.71 34.95 2.32
C ASP A 107 20.34 35.51 0.93
N GLU A 108 19.09 35.34 0.49
CA GLU A 108 18.59 35.95 -0.74
C GLU A 108 18.66 37.48 -0.71
N GLN A 109 18.28 38.11 0.41
CA GLN A 109 18.38 39.56 0.58
C GLN A 109 19.83 40.02 0.50
N ARG A 110 20.72 39.34 1.23
CA ARG A 110 22.16 39.67 1.25
C ARG A 110 22.80 39.51 -0.13
N LEU A 111 22.38 38.51 -0.92
CA LEU A 111 22.84 38.33 -2.30
C LEU A 111 22.36 39.46 -3.21
N ARG A 112 21.12 39.91 -3.06
CA ARG A 112 20.57 41.07 -3.78
C ARG A 112 21.31 42.36 -3.43
N GLU A 113 21.60 42.59 -2.14
CA GLU A 113 22.38 43.73 -1.67
C GLU A 113 23.82 43.72 -2.19
N LYS A 114 24.44 42.54 -2.26
CA LYS A 114 25.79 42.36 -2.82
C LYS A 114 25.83 42.49 -4.35
N GLY A 115 24.69 42.71 -5.01
CA GLY A 115 24.62 42.92 -6.46
C GLY A 115 24.99 41.69 -7.29
N ILE A 116 25.06 40.51 -6.67
CA ILE A 116 25.28 39.25 -7.37
C ILE A 116 23.94 38.86 -7.97
N LYS A 117 23.66 39.41 -9.15
CA LYS A 117 22.52 39.00 -9.97
C LYS A 117 22.74 37.57 -10.43
N HIS A 118 21.69 36.78 -10.30
CA HIS A 118 21.60 35.41 -10.81
C HIS A 118 21.64 35.38 -12.35
#